data_AF-F2PLC2-F1
#
_entry.id   AF-F2PLC2-F1
#
_cell.length_a   1.000
_cell.length_b   1.000
_cell.length_c   1.000
_cell.angle_alpha   90.00
_cell.angle_beta   90.00
_cell.angle_gamma   90.00
#
_symmetry.space_group_name_H-M   'P 1'
#
loop_
_entity.id
_entity.type
_entity.pdbx_description
1 polymer ?
#
loop_
_entity_poly.entity_id
_entity_poly.type
_entity_poly.pdbx_seq_one_letter_code
_entity_poly.pdbx_strand_id
1 'polypeptide(L)'
;MNSEDIKTCQKKGKTILLSIGGATYSEGGFRSAEDAVAGANLLWDTFGPVKSSNSSVLRPFDDAVIDGFDLDFEGTVLNLVPFAKQLRTLYDAEKSKTFYLTAAPQCPYPDLYNKEVLEGGVKFDALFIQFYNNFCGLNNFVLGSQSQDKFNFAEWDNFAKKVSANPNVKIMVGAPANKGAASSGYVDAQTLVSVINWSKTFSSFGGVMMWDASQAWANGNFTSAVKGALSAGNSRVVRMSSAGYRSRYWN
;
A
#
# COMPACT_ATOMS: atom_id res chain seq x y z
N MET A 1 -9.53 12.99 12.46
CA MET A 1 -8.26 12.91 13.22
C MET A 1 -7.71 14.32 13.34
N ASN A 2 -7.34 14.77 14.53
CA ASN A 2 -6.81 16.13 14.76
C ASN A 2 -5.28 16.10 15.00
N SER A 3 -4.68 17.27 15.25
CA SER A 3 -3.24 17.42 15.54
C SER A 3 -2.76 16.50 16.68
N GLU A 4 -3.54 16.41 17.77
CA GLU A 4 -3.21 15.63 18.95
C GLU A 4 -3.18 14.13 18.66
N ASP A 5 -4.16 13.62 17.91
CA ASP A 5 -4.22 12.22 17.51
C ASP A 5 -3.01 11.82 16.64
N ILE A 6 -2.65 12.66 15.67
CA ILE A 6 -1.49 12.45 14.78
C ILE A 6 -0.23 12.29 15.62
N LYS A 7 0.04 13.26 16.50
CA LYS A 7 1.22 13.25 17.38
C LYS A 7 1.20 12.07 18.34
N THR A 8 0.03 11.68 18.85
CA THR A 8 -0.13 10.52 19.75
C THR A 8 0.21 9.22 19.03
N CYS A 9 -0.26 9.04 17.80
CA CYS A 9 0.08 7.89 16.97
C CYS A 9 1.59 7.85 16.65
N GLN A 10 2.18 8.98 16.28
CA GLN A 10 3.62 9.08 15.99
C GLN A 10 4.48 8.78 17.22
N LYS A 11 4.10 9.26 18.41
CA LYS A 11 4.76 8.90 19.70
C LYS A 11 4.71 7.40 19.99
N LYS A 12 3.72 6.68 19.44
CA LYS A 12 3.60 5.21 19.51
C LYS A 12 4.32 4.49 18.35
N GLY A 13 5.15 5.20 17.59
CA GLY A 13 5.89 4.66 16.45
C GLY A 13 5.01 4.31 15.26
N LYS A 14 3.88 4.99 15.09
CA LYS A 14 3.00 4.82 13.91
C LYS A 14 3.27 5.91 12.89
N THR A 15 3.40 5.48 11.64
CA THR A 15 3.44 6.35 10.46
C THR A 15 2.03 6.81 10.12
N ILE A 16 1.84 8.12 9.94
CA ILE A 16 0.59 8.74 9.53
C ILE A 16 0.76 9.36 8.15
N LEU A 17 0.05 8.81 7.16
CA LEU A 17 0.00 9.35 5.81
C LEU A 17 -1.34 10.06 5.60
N LEU A 18 -1.34 11.16 4.84
CA LEU A 18 -2.58 11.74 4.32
C LEU A 18 -2.86 11.12 2.94
N SER A 19 -3.99 10.43 2.80
CA SER A 19 -4.41 9.90 1.51
C SER A 19 -5.13 10.97 0.67
N ILE A 20 -4.84 10.99 -0.62
CA ILE A 20 -5.36 11.93 -1.61
C ILE A 20 -6.08 11.12 -2.69
N GLY A 21 -7.33 11.49 -2.98
CA GLY A 21 -8.19 10.77 -3.90
C GLY A 21 -9.38 10.13 -3.18
N GLY A 22 -9.45 8.81 -3.24
CA GLY A 22 -10.55 7.97 -2.81
C GLY A 22 -11.65 7.83 -3.88
N ALA A 23 -12.53 6.85 -3.71
CA ALA A 23 -13.63 6.52 -4.63
C ALA A 23 -14.59 7.67 -4.99
N THR A 24 -14.59 8.79 -4.24
CA THR A 24 -15.46 9.95 -4.50
C THR A 24 -14.74 11.13 -5.16
N TYR A 25 -13.44 11.01 -5.42
CA TYR A 25 -12.65 12.03 -6.10
C TYR A 25 -13.18 12.28 -7.51
N SER A 26 -13.33 13.56 -7.89
CA SER A 26 -13.91 13.99 -9.16
C SER A 26 -13.21 15.20 -9.80
N GLU A 27 -12.14 15.68 -9.18
CA GLU A 27 -11.48 16.94 -9.51
C GLU A 27 -10.57 16.84 -10.76
N GLY A 28 -10.26 15.64 -11.22
CA GLY A 28 -9.61 15.39 -12.52
C GLY A 28 -8.11 15.77 -12.60
N GLY A 29 -7.52 16.31 -11.54
CA GLY A 29 -6.09 16.61 -11.44
C GLY A 29 -5.74 18.06 -11.75
N PHE A 30 -4.60 18.29 -12.39
CA PHE A 30 -4.05 19.63 -12.64
C PHE A 30 -4.07 19.99 -14.12
N ARG A 31 -4.23 21.28 -14.44
CA ARG A 31 -4.34 21.75 -15.85
C ARG A 31 -3.01 21.71 -16.59
N SER A 32 -1.90 21.84 -15.88
CA SER A 32 -0.55 21.73 -16.42
C SER A 32 0.41 21.07 -15.44
N ALA A 33 1.64 20.80 -15.90
CA ALA A 33 2.71 20.31 -15.04
C ALA A 33 3.12 21.34 -13.97
N GLU A 34 3.08 22.63 -14.31
CA GLU A 34 3.38 23.73 -13.39
C GLU A 34 2.34 23.81 -12.27
N ASP A 35 1.06 23.67 -12.60
CA ASP A 35 -0.03 23.61 -11.61
C ASP A 35 0.12 22.39 -10.69
N ALA A 36 0.54 21.24 -11.23
CA ALA A 36 0.82 20.03 -10.46
C ALA A 36 1.99 20.23 -9.48
N VAL A 37 3.08 20.87 -9.92
CA VAL A 37 4.21 21.23 -9.05
C VAL A 37 3.79 22.21 -7.96
N ALA A 38 2.99 23.22 -8.32
CA ALA A 38 2.46 24.17 -7.35
C ALA A 38 1.54 23.49 -6.32
N GLY A 39 0.69 22.56 -6.75
CA GLY A 39 -0.16 21.76 -5.86
C GLY A 39 0.64 20.91 -4.88
N ALA A 40 1.71 20.25 -5.34
CA ALA A 40 2.60 19.48 -4.47
C ALA A 40 3.29 20.36 -3.42
N ASN A 41 3.77 21.55 -3.82
CA ASN A 41 4.37 22.52 -2.90
C ASN A 41 3.34 23.02 -1.87
N LEU A 42 2.12 23.30 -2.30
CA LEU A 42 1.04 23.74 -1.41
C LEU A 42 0.73 22.68 -0.35
N LEU A 43 0.56 21.42 -0.74
CA LEU A 43 0.31 20.33 0.23
C LEU A 43 1.47 20.14 1.19
N TRP A 44 2.71 20.24 0.69
CA TRP A 44 3.89 20.17 1.53
C TRP A 44 3.96 21.31 2.54
N ASP A 45 3.69 22.55 2.13
CA ASP A 45 3.64 23.69 3.04
C ASP A 45 2.47 23.60 4.04
N THR A 46 1.39 22.93 3.66
CA THR A 46 0.17 22.75 4.47
C THR A 46 0.34 21.67 5.54
N PHE A 47 0.94 20.52 5.19
CA PHE A 47 0.97 19.32 6.03
C PHE A 47 2.37 18.81 6.39
N GLY A 48 3.39 19.27 5.67
CA GLY A 48 4.80 18.98 5.94
C GLY A 48 5.37 19.84 7.07
N PRO A 49 6.71 19.88 7.21
CA PRO A 49 7.39 20.63 8.27
C PRO A 49 6.95 22.08 8.38
N VAL A 50 6.76 22.55 9.61
CA VAL A 50 6.36 23.93 9.89
C VAL A 50 7.54 24.85 9.58
N LYS A 51 7.39 25.69 8.53
CA LYS A 51 8.30 26.80 8.26
C LYS A 51 8.04 27.94 9.26
N SER A 52 9.04 28.80 9.50
CA SER A 52 8.98 29.90 10.49
C SER A 52 7.66 30.69 10.49
N SER A 53 7.26 31.19 11.66
CA SER A 53 5.91 31.63 12.09
C SER A 53 5.19 32.75 11.30
N ASN A 54 5.68 33.18 10.14
CA ASN A 54 5.08 34.24 9.32
C ASN A 54 4.41 33.73 8.04
N SER A 55 4.02 32.46 8.00
CA SER A 55 3.34 31.86 6.86
C SER A 55 1.83 32.13 6.90
N SER A 56 1.25 32.59 5.79
CA SER A 56 -0.21 32.69 5.60
C SER A 56 -0.85 31.35 5.21
N VAL A 57 -0.07 30.25 5.17
CA VAL A 57 -0.54 28.92 4.82
C VAL A 57 -1.48 28.40 5.91
N LEU A 58 -2.69 28.01 5.51
CA LEU A 58 -3.66 27.34 6.39
C LEU A 58 -3.09 25.97 6.79
N ARG A 59 -3.18 25.62 8.08
CA ARG A 59 -2.72 24.34 8.59
C ARG A 59 -3.86 23.60 9.30
N PRO A 60 -4.58 22.71 8.59
CA PRO A 60 -5.74 22.00 9.15
C PRO A 60 -5.43 21.11 10.36
N PHE A 61 -4.17 20.70 10.51
CA PHE A 61 -3.71 19.90 11.65
C PHE A 61 -2.75 20.69 12.55
N ASP A 62 -2.92 22.01 12.61
CA ASP A 62 -2.09 22.93 13.39
C ASP A 62 -0.59 22.69 13.09
N ASP A 63 0.21 22.45 14.13
CA ASP A 63 1.64 22.17 14.07
C ASP A 63 1.98 20.68 13.91
N ALA A 64 1.01 19.79 13.71
CA ALA A 64 1.31 18.40 13.36
C ALA A 64 1.93 18.32 11.96
N VAL A 65 2.89 17.42 11.82
CA VAL A 65 3.60 17.13 10.57
C VAL A 65 3.35 15.67 10.23
N ILE A 66 2.62 15.41 9.15
CA ILE A 66 2.36 14.04 8.68
C ILE A 66 3.66 13.37 8.23
N ASP A 67 3.65 12.05 8.06
CA ASP A 67 4.81 11.27 7.64
C ASP A 67 4.84 11.04 6.12
N GLY A 68 3.91 11.63 5.37
CA GLY A 68 3.89 11.59 3.92
C GLY A 68 2.49 11.53 3.32
N PHE A 69 2.41 11.17 2.05
CA PHE A 69 1.16 11.15 1.28
C PHE A 69 0.95 9.76 0.68
N ASP A 70 -0.31 9.37 0.63
CA ASP A 70 -0.79 8.20 -0.10
C ASP A 70 -1.63 8.67 -1.29
N LEU A 71 -1.35 8.13 -2.49
CA LEU A 71 -2.06 8.46 -3.72
C LEU A 71 -3.08 7.36 -4.03
N ASP A 72 -4.33 7.58 -3.62
CA ASP A 72 -5.44 6.64 -3.77
C ASP A 72 -6.38 7.10 -4.89
N PHE A 73 -5.87 7.16 -6.12
CA PHE A 73 -6.67 7.63 -7.25
C PHE A 73 -7.38 6.47 -7.95
N GLU A 74 -8.72 6.49 -7.85
CA GLU A 74 -9.64 5.53 -8.49
C GLU A 74 -10.30 6.11 -9.76
N GLY A 75 -9.70 7.16 -10.33
CA GLY A 75 -10.16 7.86 -11.52
C GLY A 75 -9.01 8.58 -12.24
N THR A 76 -9.26 9.07 -13.46
CA THR A 76 -8.23 9.77 -14.24
C THR A 76 -7.78 11.06 -13.56
N VAL A 77 -6.46 11.24 -13.43
CA VAL A 77 -5.84 12.45 -12.87
C VAL A 77 -4.80 13.00 -13.84
N LEU A 78 -5.08 14.17 -14.39
CA LEU A 78 -4.14 14.87 -15.27
C LEU A 78 -2.93 15.37 -14.47
N ASN A 79 -1.75 15.25 -15.08
CA ASN A 79 -0.48 15.73 -14.54
C ASN A 79 -0.10 15.13 -13.16
N LEU A 80 -0.48 13.88 -12.90
CA LEU A 80 -0.13 13.19 -11.64
C LEU A 80 1.38 12.89 -11.51
N VAL A 81 2.06 12.58 -12.61
CA VAL A 81 3.52 12.34 -12.63
C VAL A 81 4.32 13.55 -12.12
N PRO A 82 4.18 14.78 -12.66
CA PRO A 82 4.92 15.93 -12.15
C PRO A 82 4.58 16.26 -10.69
N PHE A 83 3.31 16.11 -10.27
CA PHE A 83 2.89 16.26 -8.88
C PHE A 83 3.67 15.30 -7.96
N ALA A 84 3.65 14.00 -8.27
CA ALA A 84 4.30 12.98 -7.44
C ALA A 84 5.83 13.09 -7.46
N LYS A 85 6.43 13.48 -8.59
CA LYS A 85 7.88 13.80 -8.67
C LYS A 85 8.24 14.96 -7.76
N GLN A 86 7.43 16.01 -7.74
CA GLN A 86 7.69 17.16 -6.88
C GLN A 86 7.60 16.80 -5.41
N LEU A 87 6.61 15.99 -4.98
CA LEU A 87 6.57 15.47 -3.62
C LEU A 87 7.85 14.71 -3.25
N ARG A 88 8.34 13.83 -4.15
CA ARG A 88 9.58 13.10 -3.90
C ARG A 88 10.80 14.03 -3.79
N THR A 89 10.91 15.05 -4.64
CA THR A 89 11.97 16.07 -4.55
C THR A 89 11.97 16.77 -3.19
N LEU A 90 10.79 17.14 -2.69
CA LEU A 90 10.63 17.79 -1.38
C LEU A 90 11.03 16.85 -0.24
N TYR A 91 10.64 15.58 -0.31
CA TYR A 91 10.99 14.57 0.69
C TYR A 91 12.50 14.30 0.72
N ASP A 92 13.12 14.18 -0.45
CA ASP A 92 14.56 13.92 -0.57
C ASP A 92 15.39 15.13 -0.09
N ALA A 93 14.84 16.35 -0.14
CA ALA A 93 15.48 17.54 0.40
C ALA A 93 15.34 17.67 1.93
N GLU A 94 14.27 17.16 2.52
CA GLU A 94 14.00 17.25 3.95
C GLU A 94 14.78 16.19 4.74
N LYS A 95 15.49 16.63 5.79
CA LYS A 95 16.41 15.77 6.57
C LYS A 95 15.98 15.58 8.02
N SER A 96 14.95 16.29 8.48
CA SER A 96 14.46 16.19 9.86
C SER A 96 13.83 14.84 10.19
N LYS A 97 13.21 14.18 9.20
CA LYS A 97 12.69 12.81 9.31
C LYS A 97 12.48 12.18 7.94
N THR A 98 12.21 10.88 7.93
CA THR A 98 11.80 10.15 6.72
C THR A 98 10.35 10.47 6.37
N PHE A 99 10.10 10.74 5.09
CA PHE A 99 8.76 10.88 4.52
C PHE A 99 8.49 9.77 3.52
N TYR A 100 7.25 9.29 3.49
CA TYR A 100 6.82 8.18 2.66
C TYR A 100 5.86 8.65 1.55
N LEU A 101 6.08 8.18 0.33
CA LEU A 101 5.09 8.30 -0.75
C LEU A 101 4.57 6.90 -1.07
N THR A 102 3.28 6.70 -0.92
CA THR A 102 2.59 5.45 -1.28
C THR A 102 1.54 5.70 -2.35
N ALA A 103 1.04 4.62 -2.94
CA ALA A 103 -0.13 4.67 -3.81
C ALA A 103 -0.99 3.42 -3.60
N ALA A 104 -2.28 3.52 -3.89
CA ALA A 104 -3.24 2.43 -3.71
C ALA A 104 -3.89 2.02 -5.04
N PRO A 105 -3.13 1.47 -6.02
CA PRO A 105 -3.74 0.99 -7.26
C PRO A 105 -4.66 -0.21 -6.99
N GLN A 106 -5.61 -0.46 -7.90
CA GLN A 106 -6.40 -1.68 -7.91
C GLN A 106 -5.57 -2.88 -8.38
N CYS A 107 -6.03 -4.11 -8.13
CA CYS A 107 -5.26 -5.29 -8.50
C CYS A 107 -5.05 -5.54 -10.00
N PRO A 108 -5.93 -5.14 -10.95
CA PRO A 108 -5.66 -5.36 -12.37
C PRO A 108 -4.34 -4.71 -12.78
N TYR A 109 -3.46 -5.46 -13.45
CA TYR A 109 -2.17 -4.95 -13.88
C TYR A 109 -2.09 -4.87 -15.42
N PRO A 110 -1.62 -3.75 -15.99
CA PRO A 110 -1.31 -2.49 -15.31
C PRO A 110 -2.59 -1.80 -14.78
N ASP A 111 -2.48 -1.07 -13.68
CA ASP A 111 -3.61 -0.33 -13.11
C ASP A 111 -4.05 0.81 -14.05
N LEU A 112 -5.35 0.89 -14.33
CA LEU A 112 -5.89 1.81 -15.33
C LEU A 112 -5.60 3.28 -15.04
N TYR A 113 -5.66 3.70 -13.78
CA TYR A 113 -5.56 5.12 -13.40
C TYR A 113 -4.15 5.52 -12.95
N ASN A 114 -3.39 4.56 -12.42
CA ASN A 114 -2.12 4.80 -11.77
C ASN A 114 -0.92 4.35 -12.62
N LYS A 115 -1.11 3.65 -13.75
CA LYS A 115 0.00 3.18 -14.60
C LYS A 115 1.02 4.28 -14.90
N GLU A 116 0.56 5.45 -15.34
CA GLU A 116 1.45 6.55 -15.74
C GLU A 116 2.31 7.04 -14.57
N VAL A 117 1.75 7.19 -13.36
CA VAL A 117 2.51 7.64 -12.20
C VAL A 117 3.46 6.56 -11.67
N LEU A 118 3.02 5.30 -11.66
CA LEU A 118 3.80 4.15 -11.18
C LEU A 118 5.01 3.85 -12.07
N GLU A 119 4.87 4.03 -13.38
CA GLU A 119 5.92 3.80 -14.37
C GLU A 119 6.66 5.09 -14.78
N GLY A 120 6.19 6.26 -14.33
CA GLY A 120 6.68 7.58 -14.72
C GLY A 120 8.01 8.02 -14.09
N GLY A 121 8.73 7.10 -13.43
CA GLY A 121 9.99 7.39 -12.75
C GLY A 121 9.84 7.95 -11.33
N VAL A 122 8.65 7.85 -10.73
CA VAL A 122 8.40 8.25 -9.34
C VAL A 122 8.81 7.10 -8.41
N LYS A 123 9.65 7.42 -7.42
CA LYS A 123 10.00 6.45 -6.36
C LYS A 123 8.83 6.39 -5.37
N PHE A 124 8.18 5.24 -5.25
CA PHE A 124 7.22 4.94 -4.19
C PHE A 124 7.85 4.05 -3.13
N ASP A 125 7.50 4.25 -1.86
CA ASP A 125 8.01 3.44 -0.76
C ASP A 125 7.20 2.14 -0.59
N ALA A 126 5.89 2.23 -0.75
CA ALA A 126 5.00 1.08 -0.75
C ALA A 126 3.80 1.28 -1.69
N LEU A 127 3.26 0.20 -2.20
CA LEU A 127 2.01 0.15 -2.94
C LEU A 127 0.97 -0.68 -2.17
N PHE A 128 -0.20 -0.10 -1.95
CA PHE A 128 -1.34 -0.70 -1.26
C PHE A 128 -2.32 -1.30 -2.26
N ILE A 129 -1.92 -2.41 -2.90
CA ILE A 129 -2.69 -2.99 -4.00
C ILE A 129 -4.06 -3.47 -3.51
N GLN A 130 -5.13 -2.91 -4.05
CA GLN A 130 -6.50 -3.23 -3.66
C GLN A 130 -6.93 -4.57 -4.27
N PHE A 131 -6.70 -5.68 -3.57
CA PHE A 131 -7.10 -7.03 -4.00
C PHE A 131 -8.57 -7.31 -3.67
N TYR A 132 -9.46 -6.42 -4.12
CA TYR A 132 -10.91 -6.53 -3.95
C TYR A 132 -11.63 -5.78 -5.08
N ASN A 133 -12.96 -5.95 -5.16
CA ASN A 133 -13.81 -5.36 -6.22
C ASN A 133 -13.42 -5.72 -7.67
N ASN A 134 -12.54 -6.70 -7.88
CA ASN A 134 -11.93 -7.04 -9.17
C ASN A 134 -11.71 -8.55 -9.31
N PHE A 135 -11.51 -9.02 -10.55
CA PHE A 135 -11.31 -10.44 -10.85
C PHE A 135 -10.08 -11.06 -10.16
N CYS A 136 -9.09 -10.23 -9.83
CA CYS A 136 -7.86 -10.59 -9.15
C CYS A 136 -7.93 -10.48 -7.62
N GLY A 137 -9.13 -10.29 -7.06
CA GLY A 137 -9.32 -10.12 -5.62
C GLY A 137 -9.04 -11.36 -4.78
N LEU A 138 -8.90 -11.16 -3.45
CA LEU A 138 -8.53 -12.19 -2.47
C LEU A 138 -9.45 -13.42 -2.48
N ASN A 139 -10.73 -13.23 -2.78
CA ASN A 139 -11.72 -14.31 -2.89
C ASN A 139 -11.43 -15.30 -4.03
N ASN A 140 -10.47 -15.00 -4.92
CA ASN A 140 -9.99 -15.90 -5.96
C ASN A 140 -8.66 -16.58 -5.60
N PHE A 141 -8.15 -16.42 -4.38
CA PHE A 141 -6.96 -17.13 -3.92
C PHE A 141 -7.24 -18.64 -3.75
N VAL A 142 -6.40 -19.47 -4.33
CA VAL A 142 -6.50 -20.94 -4.27
C VAL A 142 -5.62 -21.46 -3.14
N LEU A 143 -6.25 -21.92 -2.06
CA LEU A 143 -5.57 -22.49 -0.90
C LEU A 143 -4.70 -23.70 -1.28
N GLY A 144 -3.48 -23.75 -0.74
CA GLY A 144 -2.55 -24.87 -0.95
C GLY A 144 -1.85 -24.87 -2.32
N SER A 145 -2.26 -24.02 -3.26
CA SER A 145 -1.60 -23.90 -4.55
C SER A 145 -0.31 -23.08 -4.47
N GLN A 146 0.74 -23.54 -5.16
CA GLN A 146 2.00 -22.80 -5.29
C GLN A 146 1.89 -21.68 -6.33
N SER A 147 1.01 -21.82 -7.33
CA SER A 147 0.70 -20.82 -8.35
C SER A 147 -0.71 -20.28 -8.19
N GLN A 148 -0.91 -19.00 -8.53
CA GLN A 148 -2.20 -18.32 -8.44
C GLN A 148 -2.51 -17.74 -9.81
N ASP A 149 -3.65 -18.13 -10.39
CA ASP A 149 -4.02 -17.69 -11.74
C ASP A 149 -4.71 -16.32 -11.73
N LYS A 150 -5.54 -16.07 -10.71
CA LYS A 150 -6.32 -14.83 -10.58
C LYS A 150 -5.73 -13.86 -9.57
N PHE A 151 -5.36 -14.32 -8.37
CA PHE A 151 -4.70 -13.48 -7.37
C PHE A 151 -3.28 -13.12 -7.86
N ASN A 152 -3.17 -12.00 -8.54
CA ASN A 152 -2.03 -11.64 -9.39
C ASN A 152 -0.89 -10.92 -8.65
N PHE A 153 -0.68 -11.20 -7.37
CA PHE A 153 0.41 -10.58 -6.60
C PHE A 153 1.81 -10.81 -7.24
N ALA A 154 2.01 -11.93 -7.95
CA ALA A 154 3.24 -12.20 -8.68
C ALA A 154 3.52 -11.19 -9.82
N GLU A 155 2.48 -10.60 -10.42
CA GLU A 155 2.63 -9.52 -11.41
C GLU A 155 3.11 -8.23 -10.73
N TRP A 156 2.53 -7.89 -9.58
CA TRP A 156 2.97 -6.76 -8.76
C TRP A 156 4.39 -6.93 -8.19
N ASP A 157 4.80 -8.15 -7.86
CA ASP A 157 6.20 -8.45 -7.52
C ASP A 157 7.15 -8.26 -8.72
N ASN A 158 6.72 -8.63 -9.94
CA ASN A 158 7.47 -8.34 -11.16
C ASN A 158 7.60 -6.83 -11.40
N PHE A 159 6.53 -6.05 -11.20
CA PHE A 159 6.59 -4.59 -11.24
C PHE A 159 7.64 -4.06 -10.25
N ALA A 160 7.58 -4.50 -8.99
CA ALA A 160 8.51 -4.06 -7.95
C ALA A 160 9.98 -4.31 -8.33
N LYS A 161 10.27 -5.43 -8.99
CA LYS A 161 11.63 -5.84 -9.36
C LYS A 161 12.15 -5.23 -10.66
N LYS A 162 11.27 -4.96 -11.62
CA LYS A 162 11.67 -4.69 -13.01
C LYS A 162 11.25 -3.31 -13.52
N VAL A 163 10.24 -2.70 -12.91
CA VAL A 163 9.58 -1.50 -13.43
C VAL A 163 9.67 -0.34 -12.45
N SER A 164 9.51 -0.59 -11.15
CA SER A 164 9.52 0.48 -10.15
C SER A 164 10.82 1.28 -10.17
N ALA A 165 10.70 2.61 -10.12
CA ALA A 165 11.85 3.49 -9.96
C ALA A 165 12.53 3.36 -8.59
N ASN A 166 11.84 2.79 -7.59
CA ASN A 166 12.42 2.42 -6.32
C ASN A 166 12.64 0.89 -6.27
N PRO A 167 13.89 0.39 -6.35
CA PRO A 167 14.16 -1.04 -6.31
C PRO A 167 13.80 -1.71 -4.97
N ASN A 168 13.52 -0.90 -3.94
CA ASN A 168 13.13 -1.36 -2.60
C ASN A 168 11.64 -1.18 -2.31
N VAL A 169 10.82 -0.83 -3.31
CA VAL A 169 9.37 -0.65 -3.13
C VAL A 169 8.75 -1.90 -2.49
N LYS A 170 7.82 -1.67 -1.56
CA LYS A 170 7.07 -2.74 -0.90
C LYS A 170 5.67 -2.90 -1.47
N ILE A 171 5.27 -4.14 -1.72
CA ILE A 171 3.91 -4.46 -2.18
C ILE A 171 3.12 -4.97 -0.98
N MET A 172 2.06 -4.26 -0.63
CA MET A 172 1.13 -4.62 0.43
C MET A 172 -0.10 -5.28 -0.17
N VAL A 173 -0.62 -6.31 0.49
CA VAL A 173 -1.89 -6.93 0.14
C VAL A 173 -3.02 -6.08 0.73
N GLY A 174 -3.78 -5.37 -0.10
CA GLY A 174 -4.98 -4.63 0.33
C GLY A 174 -6.18 -5.55 0.49
N ALA A 175 -6.79 -5.53 1.67
CA ALA A 175 -7.88 -6.41 2.05
C ALA A 175 -9.07 -5.62 2.61
N PRO A 176 -10.32 -5.96 2.22
CA PRO A 176 -11.50 -5.50 2.94
C PRO A 176 -11.45 -6.08 4.36
N ALA A 177 -11.60 -5.23 5.37
CA ALA A 177 -11.43 -5.63 6.76
C ALA A 177 -12.69 -6.26 7.37
N ASN A 178 -13.81 -6.25 6.67
CA ASN A 178 -15.08 -6.89 7.05
C ASN A 178 -15.94 -7.18 5.81
N LYS A 179 -16.97 -8.04 5.94
CA LYS A 179 -17.83 -8.51 4.84
C LYS A 179 -18.51 -7.38 4.04
N GLY A 180 -18.80 -6.24 4.67
CA GLY A 180 -19.44 -5.09 4.04
C GLY A 180 -18.49 -3.95 3.68
N ALA A 181 -17.18 -4.13 3.87
CA ALA A 181 -16.20 -3.05 3.64
C ALA A 181 -15.95 -2.78 2.16
N ALA A 182 -16.22 -3.75 1.28
CA ALA A 182 -16.11 -3.65 -0.17
C ALA A 182 -17.23 -4.45 -0.83
N SER A 183 -17.52 -4.17 -2.11
CA SER A 183 -18.56 -4.84 -2.90
C SER A 183 -18.25 -6.33 -3.12
N SER A 184 -16.97 -6.70 -3.26
CA SER A 184 -16.52 -8.09 -3.30
C SER A 184 -15.06 -8.21 -2.83
N GLY A 185 -14.60 -9.42 -2.53
CA GLY A 185 -13.19 -9.68 -2.19
C GLY A 185 -12.89 -9.83 -0.71
N TYR A 186 -13.86 -9.66 0.19
CA TYR A 186 -13.66 -10.04 1.59
C TYR A 186 -13.39 -11.54 1.70
N VAL A 187 -12.40 -11.90 2.52
CA VAL A 187 -12.11 -13.27 2.96
C VAL A 187 -11.96 -13.28 4.48
N ASP A 188 -12.21 -14.41 5.12
CA ASP A 188 -12.01 -14.52 6.56
C ASP A 188 -10.53 -14.42 6.97
N ALA A 189 -10.29 -14.23 8.27
CA ALA A 189 -8.95 -14.04 8.81
C ALA A 189 -8.01 -15.21 8.48
N GLN A 190 -8.49 -16.45 8.47
CA GLN A 190 -7.66 -17.63 8.24
C GLN A 190 -7.26 -17.78 6.76
N THR A 191 -8.17 -17.41 5.87
CA THR A 191 -7.89 -17.30 4.44
C THR A 191 -6.86 -16.21 4.19
N LEU A 192 -7.02 -15.02 4.80
CA LEU A 192 -6.02 -13.94 4.69
C LEU A 192 -4.66 -14.33 5.28
N VAL A 193 -4.61 -15.09 6.38
CA VAL A 193 -3.36 -15.67 6.92
C VAL A 193 -2.68 -16.56 5.86
N SER A 194 -3.45 -17.33 5.11
CA SER A 194 -2.93 -18.21 4.06
C SER A 194 -2.38 -17.39 2.87
N VAL A 195 -3.07 -16.32 2.49
CA VAL A 195 -2.58 -15.34 1.50
C VAL A 195 -1.27 -14.72 1.96
N ILE A 196 -1.19 -14.23 3.20
CA ILE A 196 0.03 -13.63 3.78
C ILE A 196 1.20 -14.61 3.71
N ASN A 197 1.00 -15.86 4.12
CA ASN A 197 2.06 -16.87 4.13
C ASN A 197 2.57 -17.19 2.72
N TRP A 198 1.68 -17.20 1.71
CA TRP A 198 2.09 -17.36 0.33
C TRP A 198 2.81 -16.10 -0.19
N SER A 199 2.29 -14.90 0.07
CA SER A 199 2.90 -13.63 -0.36
C SER A 199 4.28 -13.38 0.28
N LYS A 200 4.54 -13.89 1.49
CA LYS A 200 5.86 -13.86 2.15
C LYS A 200 6.98 -14.54 1.37
N THR A 201 6.66 -15.36 0.35
CA THR A 201 7.65 -15.97 -0.52
C THR A 201 8.25 -14.99 -1.54
N PHE A 202 7.62 -13.82 -1.72
CA PHE A 202 8.08 -12.76 -2.61
C PHE A 202 8.86 -11.69 -1.82
N SER A 203 10.05 -11.34 -2.30
CA SER A 203 10.94 -10.37 -1.63
C SER A 203 10.37 -8.94 -1.57
N SER A 204 9.43 -8.62 -2.47
CA SER A 204 8.74 -7.33 -2.50
C SER A 204 7.62 -7.22 -1.45
N PHE A 205 7.16 -8.33 -0.85
CA PHE A 205 6.07 -8.30 0.12
C PHE A 205 6.39 -7.41 1.32
N GLY A 206 5.50 -6.46 1.58
CA GLY A 206 5.63 -5.49 2.67
C GLY A 206 4.68 -5.73 3.84
N GLY A 207 3.58 -6.45 3.63
CA GLY A 207 2.52 -6.61 4.63
C GLY A 207 1.11 -6.50 4.07
N VAL A 208 0.18 -6.05 4.89
CA VAL A 208 -1.26 -5.96 4.58
C VAL A 208 -1.76 -4.53 4.78
N MET A 209 -2.53 -4.01 3.83
CA MET A 209 -3.37 -2.82 3.98
C MET A 209 -4.82 -3.28 4.24
N MET A 210 -5.54 -2.58 5.11
CA MET A 210 -6.92 -2.92 5.47
C MET A 210 -7.85 -1.74 5.20
N TRP A 211 -8.88 -1.99 4.39
CA TRP A 211 -9.99 -1.06 4.18
C TRP A 211 -11.18 -1.46 5.07
N ASP A 212 -11.52 -0.75 6.14
CA ASP A 212 -10.78 0.34 6.79
C ASP A 212 -10.63 0.06 8.31
N ALA A 213 -10.13 1.03 9.06
CA ALA A 213 -9.95 0.90 10.51
C ALA A 213 -11.26 0.62 11.28
N SER A 214 -12.39 1.22 10.86
CA SER A 214 -13.69 1.01 11.52
C SER A 214 -14.20 -0.42 11.30
N GLN A 215 -14.04 -0.92 10.07
CA GLN A 215 -14.41 -2.28 9.68
C GLN A 215 -13.52 -3.31 10.38
N ALA A 216 -12.21 -3.03 10.45
CA ALA A 216 -11.23 -3.86 11.12
C ALA A 216 -11.47 -3.95 12.62
N TRP A 217 -11.84 -2.83 13.26
CA TRP A 217 -12.18 -2.76 14.68
C TRP A 217 -13.47 -3.55 15.00
N ALA A 218 -14.47 -3.46 14.12
CA ALA A 218 -15.71 -4.21 14.28
C ALA A 218 -15.58 -5.72 14.01
N ASN A 219 -14.52 -6.15 13.31
CA ASN A 219 -14.33 -7.54 12.89
C ASN A 219 -13.52 -8.38 13.90
N GLY A 220 -13.85 -8.29 15.19
CA GLY A 220 -13.35 -9.18 16.24
C GLY A 220 -11.82 -9.41 16.21
N ASN A 221 -11.40 -10.65 15.99
CA ASN A 221 -9.98 -11.05 16.02
C ASN A 221 -9.23 -10.83 14.70
N PHE A 222 -9.85 -10.24 13.67
CA PHE A 222 -9.28 -10.12 12.32
C PHE A 222 -7.91 -9.44 12.31
N THR A 223 -7.80 -8.26 12.94
CA THR A 223 -6.53 -7.51 13.04
C THR A 223 -5.45 -8.25 13.81
N SER A 224 -5.84 -8.95 14.88
CA SER A 224 -4.91 -9.72 15.72
C SER A 224 -4.36 -10.94 14.98
N ALA A 225 -5.21 -11.65 14.24
CA ALA A 225 -4.80 -12.79 13.41
C ALA A 225 -3.83 -12.37 12.30
N VAL A 226 -4.14 -11.27 11.59
CA VAL A 226 -3.25 -10.73 10.54
C VAL A 226 -1.92 -10.26 11.13
N LYS A 227 -1.93 -9.54 12.25
CA LYS A 227 -0.70 -9.12 12.93
C LYS A 227 0.14 -10.32 13.37
N GLY A 228 -0.50 -11.37 13.89
CA GLY A 228 0.16 -12.63 14.25
C GLY A 228 0.82 -13.29 13.04
N ALA A 229 0.09 -13.40 11.92
CA ALA A 229 0.61 -13.95 10.68
C ALA A 229 1.81 -13.16 10.15
N LEU A 230 1.77 -11.83 10.20
CA LEU A 230 2.88 -10.97 9.77
C LEU A 230 4.12 -11.13 10.65
N SER A 231 3.93 -11.23 11.97
CA SER A 231 5.01 -11.30 12.96
C SER A 231 5.64 -12.69 13.07
N ALA A 232 4.92 -13.74 12.70
CA ALA A 232 5.50 -15.08 12.59
C ALA A 232 6.59 -15.04 11.52
N GLY A 233 7.86 -15.29 11.89
CA GLY A 233 8.92 -15.53 10.91
C GLY A 233 8.51 -16.63 9.93
N ASN A 234 9.19 -16.77 8.78
CA ASN A 234 8.98 -17.87 7.82
C ASN A 234 9.19 -19.21 8.53
N SER A 235 8.16 -19.65 9.23
CA SER A 235 8.13 -20.86 10.03
C SER A 235 7.95 -21.94 9.00
N ARG A 236 9.10 -22.37 8.48
CA ARG A 236 9.33 -23.57 7.66
C ARG A 236 8.03 -24.07 7.05
N VAL A 237 7.73 -23.59 5.84
CA VAL A 237 6.99 -24.44 4.89
C VAL A 237 7.66 -25.80 5.02
N VAL A 238 6.91 -26.75 5.58
CA VAL A 238 7.37 -28.12 5.74
C VAL A 238 7.71 -28.56 4.33
N ARG A 239 8.99 -28.50 3.97
CA ARG A 239 9.54 -29.28 2.89
C ARG A 239 9.30 -30.70 3.34
N MET A 240 8.16 -31.28 2.95
CA MET A 240 8.07 -32.72 2.79
C MET A 240 9.11 -33.05 1.73
N SER A 241 10.34 -33.30 2.20
CA SER A 241 11.34 -33.97 1.41
C SER A 241 10.73 -35.30 1.02
N SER A 242 10.58 -35.52 -0.28
CA SER A 242 10.36 -36.81 -0.90
C SER A 242 11.50 -37.75 -0.49
N ALA A 243 11.37 -38.38 0.68
CA ALA A 243 12.22 -39.48 1.10
C ALA A 243 11.84 -40.68 0.21
N GLY A 244 12.80 -41.09 -0.61
CA GLY A 244 12.60 -41.99 -1.72
C GLY A 244 12.13 -43.39 -1.32
N TYR A 245 11.18 -43.90 -2.11
CA TYR A 245 10.92 -45.32 -2.22
C TYR A 245 12.15 -45.99 -2.86
N ARG A 246 13.03 -46.57 -2.04
CA ARG A 246 13.97 -47.60 -2.50
C ARG A 246 13.30 -48.96 -2.31
N SER A 247 12.80 -49.51 -3.42
CA SER A 247 12.47 -50.94 -3.51
C SER A 247 13.75 -51.76 -3.30
N ARG A 248 13.76 -52.61 -2.27
CA ARG A 248 14.73 -53.71 -2.15
C ARG A 248 14.08 -54.95 -2.73
N TYR A 249 14.51 -55.36 -3.92
CA TYR A 249 14.34 -56.73 -4.37
C TYR A 249 15.50 -57.56 -3.81
N TRP A 250 15.15 -58.66 -3.16
CA TRP A 250 16.08 -59.69 -2.69
C TRP A 250 16.37 -60.66 -3.84
N ASN A 251 17.64 -61.07 -3.97
CA ASN A 251 18.03 -62.37 -4.52
C ASN A 251 18.17 -63.36 -3.36
#